data_AF-A0A2N0P580-F1
#
_entry.id   AF-A0A2N0P580-F1
#
_cell.length_a   1.000
_cell.length_b   1.000
_cell.length_c   1.000
_cell.angle_alpha   90.00
_cell.angle_beta   90.00
_cell.angle_gamma   90.00
#
_symmetry.space_group_name_H-M   'P 1'
#
loop_
_entity.id
_entity.type
_entity.pdbx_description
1 polymer ?
#
loop_
_entity_poly.entity_id
_entity_poly.type
_entity_poly.pdbx_seq_one_letter_code
_entity_poly.pdbx_strand_id
1 'polypeptide(L)'
;MSRQVTPPRPPPRLRDLTYIDYDIYEHPNIPAGHPHFGRNGGIRNLRRELQILGWTLDDQYSMVSRFVSNDRGLLQVRQLQTNPNLYWMPYGVRQMYIMSGIHNSLW
;
A
#
# COMPACT_ATOMS: atom_id res chain seq x y z
N MET A 1 25.77 -21.62 -42.84
CA MET A 1 25.45 -21.65 -41.39
C MET A 1 25.07 -20.24 -40.96
N SER A 2 23.78 -19.94 -40.82
CA SER A 2 23.30 -18.61 -40.42
C SER A 2 23.51 -18.38 -38.93
N ARG A 3 24.23 -17.32 -38.56
CA ARG A 3 24.38 -16.89 -37.17
C ARG A 3 23.01 -16.45 -36.64
N GLN A 4 22.44 -17.18 -35.68
CA GLN A 4 21.35 -16.67 -34.86
C GLN A 4 21.86 -15.46 -34.07
N VAL A 5 21.39 -14.27 -34.42
CA VAL A 5 21.59 -13.06 -33.62
C VAL A 5 20.57 -13.12 -32.50
N THR A 6 21.03 -13.39 -31.28
CA THR A 6 20.18 -13.28 -30.08
C THR A 6 19.88 -11.79 -29.88
N PRO A 7 18.61 -11.35 -29.88
CA PRO A 7 18.30 -9.95 -29.63
C PRO A 7 18.76 -9.57 -28.22
N PRO A 8 19.26 -8.33 -28.01
CA PRO A 8 19.69 -7.89 -26.69
C PRO A 8 18.51 -8.00 -25.70
N ARG A 9 18.77 -8.60 -24.54
CA ARG A 9 17.80 -8.66 -23.45
C ARG A 9 17.37 -7.22 -23.12
N PRO A 10 16.08 -6.88 -23.12
CA PRO A 10 15.65 -5.54 -22.76
C PRO A 10 16.16 -5.22 -21.34
N PRO A 11 16.60 -3.99 -21.08
CA PRO A 11 17.02 -3.60 -19.74
C PRO A 11 15.90 -3.93 -18.75
N PRO A 12 16.23 -4.36 -17.52
CA PRO A 12 15.21 -4.54 -16.50
C PRO A 12 14.39 -3.26 -16.44
N ARG A 13 13.08 -3.36 -16.65
CA ARG A 13 12.21 -2.22 -16.35
C ARG A 13 12.37 -1.99 -14.85
N LEU A 14 13.12 -0.95 -14.48
CA LEU A 14 13.15 -0.42 -13.13
C LEU A 14 11.69 -0.08 -12.82
N ARG A 15 11.03 -0.97 -12.10
CA ARG A 15 9.69 -0.72 -11.61
C ARG A 15 9.90 -0.08 -10.25
N ASP A 16 9.45 1.16 -10.11
CA ASP A 16 9.40 1.81 -8.81
C ASP A 16 8.64 0.90 -7.87
N LEU A 17 9.31 0.39 -6.84
CA LEU A 17 8.65 -0.31 -5.76
C LEU A 17 8.25 0.75 -4.75
N THR A 18 6.97 0.82 -4.41
CA THR A 18 6.47 1.68 -3.35
C THR A 18 5.99 0.79 -2.21
N TYR A 19 6.25 1.23 -0.99
CA TYR A 19 5.68 0.66 0.22
C TYR A 19 4.73 1.66 0.88
N ILE A 20 3.66 1.14 1.49
CA ILE A 20 2.86 1.86 2.47
C ILE A 20 3.09 1.17 3.80
N ASP A 21 3.60 1.90 4.78
CA ASP A 21 3.65 1.49 6.18
C ASP A 21 2.58 2.26 6.95
N TYR A 22 1.86 1.60 7.86
CA TYR A 22 0.79 2.22 8.62
C TYR A 22 0.73 1.73 10.06
N ASP A 23 0.52 2.66 10.98
CA ASP A 23 0.31 2.38 12.40
C ASP A 23 -1.12 2.78 12.79
N ILE A 24 -1.80 1.90 13.51
CA ILE A 24 -3.20 2.05 13.93
C ILE A 24 -3.21 1.98 15.45
N TYR A 25 -3.89 2.93 16.10
CA TYR A 25 -4.07 2.88 17.54
C TYR A 25 -4.76 1.57 17.95
N GLU A 26 -4.23 0.93 19.00
CA GLU A 26 -4.86 -0.26 19.59
C GLU A 26 -6.24 0.07 20.17
N HIS A 27 -6.37 1.28 20.74
CA HIS A 27 -7.60 1.81 21.35
C HIS A 27 -7.87 3.26 20.92
N PRO A 28 -8.25 3.52 19.65
CA PRO A 28 -8.51 4.87 19.22
C PRO A 28 -9.83 5.37 19.80
N ASN A 29 -9.82 6.65 20.16
CA ASN A 29 -11.01 7.37 20.57
C ASN A 29 -11.79 7.82 19.33
N ILE A 30 -12.63 6.95 18.81
CA ILE A 30 -13.42 7.22 17.61
C ILE A 30 -14.78 7.79 17.99
N PRO A 31 -15.21 8.91 17.40
CA PRO A 31 -16.53 9.48 17.66
C PRO A 31 -17.67 8.48 17.41
N ALA A 32 -18.79 8.66 18.11
CA ALA A 32 -20.01 7.93 17.81
C ALA A 32 -20.44 8.19 16.36
N GLY A 33 -20.86 7.15 15.63
CA GLY A 33 -21.26 7.25 14.22
C GLY A 33 -20.22 6.78 13.20
N HIS A 34 -19.13 6.13 13.64
CA HIS A 34 -18.18 5.44 12.76
C HIS A 34 -18.34 3.91 12.85
N PRO A 35 -19.38 3.33 12.20
CA PRO A 35 -19.81 1.94 12.40
C PRO A 35 -18.78 0.87 11.99
N HIS A 36 -17.73 1.26 11.25
CA HIS A 36 -16.82 0.32 10.61
C HIS A 36 -15.50 0.10 11.34
N PHE A 37 -15.24 0.78 12.46
CA PHE A 37 -13.97 0.61 13.17
C PHE A 37 -13.93 -0.56 14.16
N GLY A 38 -15.05 -0.91 14.80
CA GLY A 38 -15.10 -1.79 15.98
C GLY A 38 -14.28 -3.09 15.89
N ARG A 39 -13.78 -3.56 17.04
CA ARG A 39 -12.81 -4.66 17.38
C ARG A 39 -11.93 -5.32 16.30
N ASN A 40 -12.39 -5.57 15.07
CA ASN A 40 -11.59 -6.11 13.95
C ASN A 40 -12.02 -5.60 12.55
N GLY A 41 -13.06 -4.76 12.44
CA GLY A 41 -13.65 -4.35 11.16
C GLY A 41 -12.81 -3.34 10.39
N GLY A 42 -12.22 -2.37 11.09
CA GLY A 42 -11.46 -1.27 10.46
C GLY A 42 -10.25 -1.77 9.69
N ILE A 43 -9.40 -2.57 10.35
CA ILE A 43 -8.19 -3.17 9.75
C ILE A 43 -8.56 -4.08 8.59
N ARG A 44 -9.61 -4.92 8.75
CA ARG A 44 -10.07 -5.81 7.69
C ARG A 44 -10.54 -5.05 6.45
N ASN A 45 -11.28 -3.95 6.66
CA ASN A 45 -11.73 -3.09 5.58
C ASN A 45 -10.54 -2.38 4.90
N LEU A 46 -9.58 -1.86 5.67
CA LEU A 46 -8.38 -1.23 5.10
C LEU A 46 -7.59 -2.21 4.23
N ARG A 47 -7.34 -3.42 4.75
CA ARG A 47 -6.66 -4.49 4.00
C ARG A 47 -7.43 -4.87 2.73
N ARG A 48 -8.76 -4.95 2.79
CA ARG A 48 -9.60 -5.22 1.62
C ARG A 48 -9.51 -4.11 0.57
N GLU A 49 -9.59 -2.85 0.97
CA GLU A 49 -9.49 -1.71 0.04
C GLU A 49 -8.08 -1.62 -0.59
N LEU A 50 -7.03 -1.89 0.19
CA LEU A 50 -5.66 -1.99 -0.31
C LEU A 50 -5.51 -3.12 -1.33
N GLN A 51 -6.10 -4.30 -1.08
CA GLN A 51 -6.13 -5.40 -2.05
C GLN A 51 -6.87 -5.04 -3.33
N ILE A 52 -8.04 -4.38 -3.25
CA ILE A 52 -8.82 -3.92 -4.41
C ILE A 52 -7.98 -2.95 -5.25
N LEU A 53 -7.22 -2.08 -4.60
CA LEU A 53 -6.29 -1.18 -5.27
C LEU A 53 -5.08 -1.90 -5.86
N GLY A 54 -4.86 -3.18 -5.56
CA GLY A 54 -3.76 -3.99 -6.10
C GLY A 54 -2.47 -3.90 -5.30
N TRP A 55 -2.54 -3.51 -4.03
CA TRP A 55 -1.43 -3.62 -3.09
C TRP A 55 -1.28 -5.06 -2.60
N THR A 56 -0.03 -5.52 -2.52
CA THR A 56 0.30 -6.82 -1.94
C THR A 56 0.30 -6.68 -0.42
N LEU A 57 -0.53 -7.49 0.25
CA LEU A 57 -0.58 -7.51 1.70
C LEU A 57 0.60 -8.28 2.29
N ASP A 58 1.14 -7.75 3.37
CA ASP A 58 1.95 -8.51 4.31
C ASP A 58 1.05 -8.98 5.46
N ASP A 59 1.08 -10.27 5.79
CA ASP A 59 0.26 -10.87 6.86
C ASP A 59 0.92 -10.74 8.24
N GLN A 60 2.22 -10.41 8.29
CA GLN A 60 3.00 -10.29 9.51
C GLN A 60 3.16 -8.84 9.96
N TYR A 61 3.11 -7.89 9.01
CA TYR A 61 3.36 -6.48 9.28
C TYR A 61 2.23 -5.57 8.79
N SER A 62 2.12 -4.38 9.39
CA SER A 62 1.23 -3.30 8.92
C SER A 62 1.84 -2.55 7.74
N MET A 63 2.30 -3.32 6.75
CA MET A 63 3.02 -2.85 5.58
C MET A 63 2.45 -3.51 4.33
N VAL A 64 2.39 -2.76 3.24
CA VAL A 64 1.99 -3.27 1.93
C VAL A 64 2.93 -2.75 0.86
N SER A 65 3.06 -3.47 -0.25
CA SER A 65 3.96 -3.10 -1.33
C SER A 65 3.30 -3.18 -2.70
N ARG A 66 3.78 -2.37 -3.64
CA ARG A 66 3.34 -2.41 -5.03
C ARG A 66 4.35 -1.76 -5.96
N PHE A 67 4.47 -2.30 -7.17
CA PHE A 67 5.23 -1.69 -8.27
C PHE A 67 4.46 -0.52 -8.91
N VAL A 68 4.54 0.66 -8.30
CA VAL A 68 4.00 1.95 -8.75
C VAL A 68 4.90 3.09 -8.29
N SER A 69 4.76 4.28 -8.88
CA SER A 69 5.46 5.46 -8.37
C SER A 69 4.90 5.91 -7.01
N ASN A 70 5.74 6.58 -6.21
CA ASN A 70 5.34 7.14 -4.92
C ASN A 70 4.13 8.09 -5.04
N ASP A 71 4.09 8.91 -6.09
CA ASP A 71 2.99 9.86 -6.31
C ASP A 71 1.64 9.15 -6.49
N ARG A 72 1.66 8.02 -7.22
CA ARG A 72 0.47 7.18 -7.39
C ARG A 72 0.07 6.55 -6.07
N GLY A 73 1.05 6.11 -5.26
CA GLY A 73 0.81 5.58 -3.92
C GLY A 73 0.19 6.62 -2.98
N LEU A 74 0.75 7.82 -2.95
CA LEU A 74 0.25 8.94 -2.16
C LEU A 74 -1.18 9.33 -2.55
N LEU A 75 -1.47 9.40 -3.85
CA LEU A 75 -2.82 9.66 -4.35
C LEU A 75 -3.81 8.59 -3.86
N GLN A 76 -3.44 7.32 -3.92
CA GLN A 76 -4.27 6.21 -3.44
C GLN A 76 -4.50 6.26 -1.92
N VAL A 77 -3.47 6.57 -1.13
CA VAL A 77 -3.63 6.77 0.32
C VAL A 77 -4.60 7.91 0.63
N ARG A 78 -4.49 9.03 -0.07
CA ARG A 78 -5.46 10.14 0.07
C ARG A 78 -6.89 9.70 -0.28
N GLN A 79 -7.05 8.88 -1.30
CA GLN A 79 -8.36 8.33 -1.67
C GLN A 79 -8.93 7.40 -0.58
N LEU A 80 -8.09 6.57 0.05
CA LEU A 80 -8.52 5.71 1.17
C LEU A 80 -9.11 6.53 2.33
N GLN A 81 -8.52 7.68 2.64
CA GLN A 81 -9.03 8.58 3.69
C GLN A 81 -10.41 9.17 3.38
N THR A 82 -10.80 9.18 2.11
CA THR A 82 -12.12 9.64 1.65
C THR A 82 -13.11 8.50 1.40
N ASN A 83 -12.71 7.25 1.62
CA ASN A 83 -13.59 6.10 1.41
C ASN A 83 -14.57 5.95 2.59
N PRO A 84 -15.89 5.86 2.36
CA PRO A 84 -16.89 5.64 3.43
C PRO A 84 -16.60 4.43 4.33
N ASN A 85 -16.02 3.36 3.78
CA ASN A 85 -15.62 2.17 4.54
C ASN A 85 -14.47 2.44 5.53
N LEU A 86 -13.78 3.56 5.36
CA LEU A 86 -12.55 3.95 6.05
C LEU A 86 -12.62 5.36 6.68
N TYR A 87 -13.80 5.95 6.85
CA TYR A 87 -13.98 7.26 7.52
C TYR A 87 -13.44 7.33 8.96
N TRP A 88 -13.11 6.19 9.54
CA TRP A 88 -12.45 6.10 10.83
C TRP A 88 -10.95 6.44 10.76
N MET A 89 -10.31 6.37 9.58
CA MET A 89 -8.86 6.54 9.41
C MET A 89 -8.30 7.82 10.04
N PRO A 90 -8.94 9.00 9.90
CA PRO A 90 -8.45 10.23 10.55
C PRO A 90 -8.36 10.16 12.08
N TYR A 91 -9.09 9.23 12.72
CA TYR A 91 -9.14 9.05 14.17
C TYR A 91 -8.35 7.81 14.63
N GLY A 92 -8.30 6.78 13.79
CA GLY A 92 -7.70 5.49 14.14
C GLY A 92 -6.29 5.26 13.62
N VAL A 93 -5.89 5.91 12.53
CA VAL A 93 -4.52 5.79 11.99
C VAL A 93 -3.63 6.79 12.70
N ARG A 94 -2.60 6.30 13.39
CA ARG A 94 -1.61 7.13 14.04
C ARG A 94 -0.64 7.73 13.02
N GLN A 95 -0.14 6.89 12.11
CA GLN A 95 0.84 7.27 11.08
C GLN A 95 0.63 6.43 9.82
N MET A 96 0.93 7.02 8.67
CA MET A 96 0.97 6.30 7.40
C MET A 96 2.03 6.93 6.49
N TYR A 97 3.00 6.12 6.05
CA TYR A 97 4.15 6.57 5.27
C TYR A 97 4.14 5.95 3.88
N ILE A 98 4.51 6.76 2.88
CA ILE A 98 4.87 6.29 1.54
C ILE A 98 6.39 6.22 1.47
N MET A 99 6.93 5.06 1.12
CA MET A 99 8.37 4.84 1.04
C MET A 99 8.75 4.27 -0.31
N SER A 100 9.86 4.76 -0.88
CA SER A 100 10.48 4.14 -2.06
C SER A 100 11.25 2.90 -1.67
N GLY A 101 10.92 1.79 -2.29
CA GLY A 101 11.73 0.59 -2.33
C GLY A 101 12.87 0.76 -3.33
N ILE A 102 14.08 0.93 -2.81
CA ILE A 102 15.30 0.87 -3.61
C ILE A 102 15.73 -0.60 -3.66
N HIS A 103 15.41 -1.28 -4.76
CA HIS A 103 16.12 -2.50 -5.09
C HIS A 103 17.44 -2.12 -5.73
N ASN A 104 18.55 -2.39 -5.05
CA ASN A 104 19.88 -2.33 -5.67
C ASN A 104 19.90 -3.34 -6.83
N SER A 105 19.63 -2.89 -8.05
CA SER A 105 19.94 -3.64 -9.27
C SER A 105 21.44 -3.49 -9.56
N LEU A 106 22.26 -4.00 -8.67
CA LEU A 106 23.71 -4.09 -8.83
C LEU A 106 24.20 -5.48 -8.44
N TRP A 107 23.57 -6.53 -8.98
CA TRP A 107 24.15 -7.86 -9.15
C TRP A 107 23.54 -8.52 -10.38
#